data_AF-A0A7M2T615-F1
#
_entry.id   AF-A0A7M2T615-F1
#
_cell.length_a   1.000
_cell.length_b   1.000
_cell.length_c   1.000
_cell.angle_alpha   90.00
_cell.angle_beta   90.00
_cell.angle_gamma   90.00
#
_symmetry.space_group_name_H-M   'P 1'
#
loop_
_entity.id
_entity.type
_entity.pdbx_description
1 polymer ?
#
loop_
_entity_poly.entity_id
_entity_poly.type
_entity_poly.pdbx_seq_one_letter_code
_entity_poly.pdbx_strand_id
1 'polypeptide(L)' 'MSEDDYCLIDASKPPKADGPPYAECVLCREPTEYPESYKGITMCPRCEWLEAQRTACSG' A
#
# COMPACT_ATOMS: atom_id res chain seq x y z
N MET A 1 -28.41 19.13 2.12
CA MET A 1 -28.48 18.63 0.73
C MET A 1 -27.35 19.34 -0.02
N SER A 2 -26.14 18.82 -0.15
CA SER A 2 -25.63 17.45 0.02
C SER A 2 -24.19 17.53 0.55
N GLU A 3 -23.86 16.72 1.55
CA GLU A 3 -22.48 16.46 2.00
C GLU A 3 -21.69 15.60 0.99
N ASP A 4 -22.32 15.26 -0.14
CA ASP A 4 -21.83 14.34 -1.16
C ASP A 4 -20.90 14.98 -2.23
N ASP A 5 -20.65 16.30 -2.19
CA ASP A 5 -19.85 16.99 -3.22
C ASP A 5 -18.41 17.35 -2.76
N TYR A 6 -18.10 17.24 -1.47
CA TYR A 6 -16.74 17.49 -0.99
C TYR A 6 -15.89 16.22 -1.15
N CYS A 7 -15.20 16.15 -2.29
CA CYS A 7 -14.24 15.11 -2.69
C CYS A 7 -14.84 13.81 -3.27
N LEU A 8 -15.64 13.90 -4.34
CA LEU A 8 -15.79 12.82 -5.32
C LEU A 8 -14.47 12.58 -6.10
N ILE A 9 -13.37 12.33 -5.38
CA ILE A 9 -12.27 11.57 -5.96
C ILE A 9 -12.82 10.17 -6.14
N ASP A 10 -13.23 9.88 -7.37
CA ASP A 10 -13.48 8.53 -7.84
C ASP A 10 -12.18 7.74 -7.61
N ALA A 11 -12.06 7.13 -6.43
CA ALA A 11 -10.89 6.40 -5.97
C ALA A 11 -10.82 5.03 -6.67
N SER A 12 -11.20 5.00 -7.95
CA SER A 12 -10.95 3.90 -8.86
C SER A 12 -9.43 3.69 -8.86
N LYS A 13 -8.99 2.71 -8.06
CA LYS A 13 -7.59 2.33 -7.90
C LYS A 13 -6.98 2.23 -9.30
N PRO A 14 -5.85 2.89 -9.57
CA PRO A 14 -5.23 2.80 -10.88
C PRO A 14 -5.06 1.32 -11.25
N PRO A 15 -5.22 0.98 -12.55
CA PRO A 15 -5.12 -0.39 -13.00
C PRO A 15 -3.80 -0.98 -12.49
N LYS A 16 -3.87 -2.23 -12.03
CA LYS A 16 -2.70 -2.98 -11.55
C LYS A 16 -1.66 -2.93 -12.67
N ALA A 17 -0.51 -2.28 -12.43
CA ALA A 17 0.48 -2.08 -13.46
C ALA A 17 0.93 -3.44 -14.02
N ASP A 18 1.04 -3.57 -15.34
CA ASP A 18 1.52 -4.74 -16.09
C ASP A 18 3.06 -4.95 -15.93
N GLY A 19 3.62 -4.49 -14.82
CA GLY A 19 5.03 -4.63 -14.48
C GLY A 19 5.41 -6.08 -14.19
N PRO A 20 6.72 -6.38 -14.05
CA PRO A 20 7.17 -7.69 -13.55
C PRO A 20 6.42 -8.05 -12.26
N PRO A 21 6.25 -9.34 -11.94
CA PRO A 21 5.42 -9.76 -10.81
C PRO A 21 5.84 -9.01 -9.56
N TYR A 22 4.96 -8.14 -9.07
CA TYR A 22 5.22 -7.41 -7.84
C TYR A 22 5.24 -8.40 -6.69
N ALA A 23 6.18 -8.24 -5.78
CA ALA A 23 6.21 -9.06 -4.58
C ALA A 23 4.92 -8.84 -3.78
N GLU A 24 4.41 -9.89 -3.14
CA GLU A 24 3.28 -9.77 -2.23
C GLU A 24 3.76 -9.26 -0.86
N CYS A 25 2.99 -8.35 -0.27
CA CYS A 25 3.24 -7.88 1.09
C CYS A 25 2.99 -9.00 2.09
N VAL A 26 3.94 -9.26 3.01
CA VAL A 26 3.82 -10.34 3.99
C VAL A 26 2.71 -10.11 5.03
N LEU A 27 2.22 -8.87 5.19
CA LEU A 27 1.17 -8.51 6.14
C LEU A 27 -0.22 -8.47 5.50
N CYS A 28 -0.40 -7.75 4.40
CA CYS A 28 -1.71 -7.55 3.78
C CYS A 28 -1.95 -8.39 2.51
N ARG A 29 -0.93 -9.11 2.00
CA ARG A 29 -0.99 -9.89 0.75
C ARG A 29 -1.43 -9.09 -0.48
N GLU A 30 -1.27 -7.77 -0.44
CA GLU A 30 -1.44 -6.92 -1.62
C GLU A 30 -0.13 -6.88 -2.42
N PRO A 31 -0.20 -6.69 -3.74
CA PRO A 31 1.00 -6.41 -4.55
C PRO A 31 1.69 -5.16 -4.02
N THR A 32 2.98 -5.24 -3.79
CA THR A 32 3.82 -4.09 -3.44
C THR A 32 4.18 -3.28 -4.69
N GLU A 33 4.85 -2.14 -4.52
CA GLU A 33 5.48 -1.44 -5.65
C GLU A 33 6.84 -2.04 -6.03
N TYR A 34 7.34 -3.00 -5.24
CA TYR A 34 8.63 -3.64 -5.44
C TYR A 34 8.49 -4.90 -6.30
N PRO A 35 9.41 -5.13 -7.26
CA PRO A 35 9.43 -6.36 -8.04
C PRO A 35 9.77 -7.56 -7.15
N GLU A 36 9.30 -8.76 -7.51
CA GLU A 36 9.65 -10.03 -6.85
C GLU A 36 11.16 -10.30 -6.76
N SER A 37 11.95 -9.67 -7.64
CA SER A 37 13.42 -9.76 -7.61
C SER A 37 14.04 -9.04 -6.41
N TYR A 38 13.28 -8.23 -5.68
CA TYR A 38 13.74 -7.52 -4.49
C TYR A 38 13.96 -8.52 -3.33
N LYS A 39 15.21 -8.67 -2.90
CA LYS A 39 15.59 -9.62 -1.84
C LYS A 39 15.38 -8.99 -0.45
N GLY A 40 14.52 -9.57 0.38
CA GLY A 40 14.27 -9.11 1.76
C GLY A 40 12.87 -9.44 2.26
N ILE A 41 12.49 -8.91 3.43
CA ILE A 41 11.09 -8.90 3.88
C ILE A 41 10.35 -7.86 3.02
N THR A 42 9.39 -8.30 2.21
CA THR A 42 8.62 -7.43 1.34
C THR A 42 7.41 -6.87 2.10
N MET A 43 7.53 -5.62 2.58
CA MET A 43 6.41 -4.83 3.07
C MET A 43 5.97 -3.84 1.99
N CYS A 44 4.66 -3.59 1.88
CA CYS A 44 4.19 -2.47 1.08
C CYS A 44 4.47 -1.14 1.82
N PRO A 45 4.61 -0.01 1.11
CA PRO A 45 4.93 1.30 1.71
C PRO A 45 3.98 1.70 2.84
N ARG A 46 2.70 1.31 2.72
CA ARG A 46 1.69 1.54 3.74
C ARG A 46 2.00 0.78 5.03
N CYS A 47 2.29 -0.51 4.92
CA CYS A 47 2.62 -1.35 6.06
C CYS A 47 3.93 -0.91 6.71
N GLU A 48 4.93 -0.54 5.91
CA GLU A 48 6.20 -0.01 6.42
C GLU A 48 5.99 1.26 7.26
N TRP A 49 5.19 2.21 6.77
CA TRP A 49 4.84 3.41 7.52
C TRP A 49 4.05 3.10 8.79
N LEU A 50 3.10 2.16 8.74
CA LEU A 50 2.31 1.75 9.91
C LEU A 50 3.18 1.14 11.02
N GLU A 51 4.15 0.30 10.67
CA GLU A 51 5.07 -0.32 11.64
C GLU A 51 6.00 0.73 12.27
N ALA A 52 6.49 1.68 11.47
CA ALA A 52 7.25 2.83 11.98
C ALA A 52 6.41 3.70 12.93
N GLN A 53 5.17 4.01 12.56
CA GLN A 53 4.25 4.78 13.40
C GLN A 53 3.92 4.06 14.70
N ARG A 54 3.65 2.75 14.64
CA ARG A 54 3.38 1.94 15.84
C ARG A 54 4.53 2.00 16.82
N THR A 55 5.76 1.81 16.34
CA THR A 55 6.96 1.88 17.18
C THR A 55 7.15 3.28 17.78
N ALA A 56 6.81 4.33 17.03
CA ALA A 56 6.90 5.70 17.51
C ALA A 56 5.82 6.06 18.56
N CYS A 57 4.65 5.42 18.53
CA CYS A 57 3.50 5.74 19.39
C CYS A 57 3.24 4.70 20.50
N SER A 58 4.01 3.63 20.60
CA SER A 58 3.86 2.59 21.64
C SER A 58 4.69 2.86 22.91
N GLY A 59 4.95 4.15 23.20
CA GLY A 59 5.73 4.60 24.36
C GLY A 59 4.94 4.65 25.66
#